data_AF-A0A7C2VIE1-F1
#
_entry.id   AF-A0A7C2VIE1-F1
#
_cell.length_a   1.000
_cell.length_b   1.000
_cell.length_c   1.000
_cell.angle_alpha   90.00
_cell.angle_beta   90.00
_cell.angle_gamma   90.00
#
_symmetry.space_group_name_H-M   'P 1'
#
loop_
_entity.id
_entity.type
_entity.pdbx_description
1 polymer ?
#
loop_
_entity_poly.entity_id
_entity_poly.type
_entity_poly.pdbx_seq_one_letter_code
_entity_poly.pdbx_strand_id
1 'polypeptide(L)'
;MSRLVEMVRRLGVPCEVALSGRWVRLQPAGVYIVEYCWDEDGWPQYLVLDDQAGCRRYPGLAEALTAVLGCVGAHGGVTDGAVDSGAGDGRTVERSPAGHGDRPGPGR
;
A
#
# COMPACT_ATOMS: atom_id res chain seq x y z
N MET A 1 13.79 -10.91 -18.57
CA MET A 1 13.00 -10.24 -17.53
C MET A 1 11.78 -9.64 -18.21
N SER A 2 10.57 -9.69 -17.64
CA SER A 2 9.36 -9.24 -18.36
C SER A 2 9.28 -7.72 -18.43
N ARG A 3 8.68 -7.20 -19.51
CA ARG A 3 8.47 -5.75 -19.71
C ARG A 3 7.66 -5.13 -18.56
N LEU A 4 6.71 -5.88 -18.01
CA LEU A 4 5.91 -5.49 -16.86
C LEU A 4 6.79 -5.17 -15.64
N VAL A 5 7.68 -6.09 -15.25
CA VAL A 5 8.55 -5.91 -14.08
C VAL A 5 9.52 -4.75 -14.27
N GLU A 6 10.09 -4.60 -15.47
CA GLU A 6 10.99 -3.49 -15.77
C GLU A 6 10.29 -2.13 -15.64
N MET A 7 9.07 -2.00 -16.16
CA MET A 7 8.30 -0.76 -16.07
C MET A 7 7.91 -0.44 -14.63
N VAL A 8 7.39 -1.42 -13.88
CA VAL A 8 7.02 -1.20 -12.48
C VAL A 8 8.22 -0.78 -11.63
N ARG A 9 9.40 -1.37 -11.85
CA ARG A 9 10.64 -0.94 -11.16
C ARG A 9 11.02 0.50 -11.49
N ARG A 10 10.85 0.95 -12.74
CA ARG A 10 11.13 2.33 -13.16
C ARG A 10 10.16 3.34 -12.55
N LEU A 11 8.94 2.93 -12.21
CA LEU A 11 7.98 3.77 -11.51
C LEU A 11 8.37 4.02 -10.05
N GLY A 12 9.32 3.26 -9.49
CA GLY A 12 9.77 3.42 -8.11
C GLY A 12 8.72 3.03 -7.07
N VAL A 13 7.63 2.37 -7.49
CA VAL A 13 6.56 1.94 -6.59
C VAL A 13 6.96 0.64 -5.89
N PRO A 14 6.80 0.54 -4.55
CA PRO A 14 7.00 -0.72 -3.83
C PRO A 14 6.13 -1.83 -4.42
N CYS A 15 6.76 -2.95 -4.78
CA CYS A 15 6.05 -4.06 -5.41
C CYS A 15 6.63 -5.42 -5.04
N GLU A 16 5.75 -6.43 -5.02
CA GLU A 16 6.12 -7.83 -5.00
C GLU A 16 6.06 -8.38 -6.42
N VAL A 17 7.09 -9.09 -6.84
CA VAL A 17 7.19 -9.67 -8.19
C VAL A 17 7.06 -11.18 -8.09
N ALA A 18 6.22 -11.78 -8.94
CA ALA A 18 6.14 -13.22 -9.06
C ALA A 18 7.48 -13.82 -9.47
N LEU A 19 7.81 -15.04 -9.01
CA LEU A 19 8.99 -15.77 -9.49
C LEU A 19 8.98 -15.97 -11.02
N SER A 20 7.79 -16.12 -11.61
CA SER A 20 7.61 -16.23 -13.07
C SER A 20 7.81 -14.90 -13.81
N GLY A 21 7.82 -13.77 -13.11
CA GLY A 21 7.81 -12.42 -13.67
C GLY A 21 6.51 -12.05 -14.39
N ARG A 22 5.47 -12.91 -14.37
CA ARG A 22 4.20 -12.70 -15.08
C ARG A 22 3.18 -11.90 -14.31
N TRP A 23 3.40 -11.65 -13.03
CA TRP A 23 2.57 -10.73 -12.28
C TRP A 23 3.38 -9.93 -11.27
N VAL A 24 2.83 -8.79 -10.90
CA VAL A 24 3.35 -7.88 -9.88
C VAL A 24 2.18 -7.41 -9.02
N ARG A 25 2.41 -7.32 -7.71
CA ARG A 25 1.49 -6.71 -6.75
C ARG A 25 2.08 -5.39 -6.28
N LEU A 26 1.36 -4.29 -6.48
CA LEU A 26 1.78 -2.98 -5.99
C LEU A 26 1.33 -2.81 -4.53
N GLN A 27 2.25 -2.31 -3.71
CA GLN A 27 2.00 -2.01 -2.30
C GLN A 27 1.91 -0.48 -2.09
N PRO A 28 1.14 -0.01 -1.09
CA PRO A 28 0.31 -0.79 -0.16
C PRO A 28 -1.09 -1.12 -0.70
N ALA A 29 -1.46 -0.61 -1.88
CA ALA A 29 -2.83 -0.69 -2.41
C ALA A 29 -3.34 -2.12 -2.67
N GLY A 30 -2.45 -3.11 -2.73
CA GLY A 30 -2.85 -4.51 -2.95
C GLY A 30 -3.29 -4.80 -4.38
N VAL A 31 -3.00 -3.90 -5.33
CA VAL A 31 -3.42 -4.04 -6.73
C VAL A 31 -2.43 -4.94 -7.49
N TYR A 32 -2.95 -5.95 -8.19
CA TYR A 32 -2.14 -6.86 -9.00
C TYR A 32 -2.24 -6.51 -10.49
N ILE A 33 -1.12 -6.64 -11.19
CA ILE A 33 -1.08 -6.63 -12.65
C ILE A 33 -0.55 -7.98 -13.11
N VAL A 34 -1.29 -8.66 -13.97
CA VAL A 34 -0.95 -9.98 -14.52
C VAL A 34 -0.84 -9.88 -16.03
N GLU A 35 0.30 -10.30 -16.57
CA GLU A 35 0.51 -10.51 -18.01
C GLU A 35 -0.08 -11.87 -18.41
N TYR A 36 -1.04 -11.85 -19.34
CA TYR A 36 -1.66 -13.07 -19.87
C TYR A 36 -1.80 -12.99 -21.40
N CYS A 37 -1.49 -14.10 -22.08
CA CYS A 37 -1.59 -14.23 -23.54
C CYS A 37 -2.70 -15.25 -23.84
N TRP A 38 -3.95 -14.81 -23.94
CA TRP A 38 -5.11 -15.70 -24.18
C TRP A 38 -6.06 -15.17 -25.26
N ASP A 39 -5.77 -14.05 -25.92
CA ASP A 39 -6.56 -13.71 -27.10
C ASP A 39 -6.19 -14.63 -28.28
N GLU A 40 -7.14 -14.82 -29.19
CA GLU A 40 -6.99 -15.69 -30.36
C GLU A 40 -5.85 -15.22 -31.29
N ASP A 41 -5.46 -13.95 -31.13
CA ASP A 41 -4.41 -13.27 -31.90
C ASP A 41 -3.01 -13.38 -31.24
N GLY A 42 -2.91 -13.91 -30.01
CA GLY A 42 -1.65 -14.13 -29.30
C GLY A 42 -0.98 -12.85 -28.77
N TRP A 43 -1.68 -11.73 -28.73
CA TRP A 43 -1.15 -10.48 -28.19
C TRP A 43 -1.14 -10.51 -26.65
N PRO A 44 -0.07 -9.97 -26.03
CA PRO A 44 0.00 -9.88 -24.58
C PRO A 44 -1.07 -8.89 -24.06
N GLN A 45 -1.98 -9.39 -23.24
CA GLN A 45 -2.96 -8.60 -22.52
C GLN A 45 -2.61 -8.51 -21.04
N TYR A 46 -3.21 -7.53 -20.36
CA TYR A 46 -2.93 -7.23 -18.97
C TYR A 46 -4.21 -7.25 -18.15
N LEU A 47 -4.19 -8.01 -17.06
CA LEU A 47 -5.28 -8.07 -16.09
C LEU A 47 -4.89 -7.23 -14.88
N VAL A 48 -5.74 -6.29 -14.51
CA VAL A 48 -5.62 -5.56 -13.25
C VAL A 48 -6.65 -6.13 -12.28
N LEU A 49 -6.18 -6.63 -11.14
CA LEU A 49 -7.02 -7.07 -10.04
C LEU A 49 -6.87 -6.07 -8.91
N ASP A 50 -7.96 -5.39 -8.58
CA ASP A 50 -8.06 -4.50 -7.43
C ASP A 50 -9.08 -5.13 -6.47
N ASP A 51 -8.71 -5.30 -5.20
CA ASP A 51 -9.55 -5.99 -4.21
C ASP A 51 -10.91 -5.30 -3.98
N GLN A 52 -11.03 -4.00 -4.32
CA GLN A 52 -12.27 -3.24 -4.20
C GLN A 52 -13.02 -3.08 -5.51
N ALA A 53 -12.32 -2.81 -6.61
CA ALA A 53 -12.93 -2.55 -7.92
C ALA A 53 -13.10 -3.83 -8.78
N GLY A 54 -12.58 -4.96 -8.31
CA GLY A 54 -12.63 -6.23 -9.03
C GLY A 54 -11.61 -6.33 -10.16
N CYS A 55 -11.96 -7.11 -11.18
CA CYS A 55 -11.05 -7.53 -12.24
C CYS A 55 -11.32 -6.79 -13.55
N ARG A 56 -10.30 -6.16 -14.14
CA ARG A 56 -10.39 -5.40 -15.40
C ARG A 56 -9.28 -5.79 -16.38
N ARG A 57 -9.62 -5.89 -17.65
CA ARG A 57 -8.72 -6.25 -18.75
C ARG A 57 -8.26 -5.00 -19.50
N TYR A 58 -6.99 -4.97 -19.89
CA TYR A 58 -6.39 -3.91 -20.67
C TYR A 58 -5.56 -4.50 -21.82
N PRO A 59 -5.74 -4.01 -23.05
CA PRO A 59 -4.98 -4.48 -24.22
C PRO A 59 -3.52 -4.04 -24.18
N GLY A 60 -3.17 -3.02 -23.40
CA GLY A 60 -1.82 -2.47 -23.34
C GLY A 60 -1.29 -2.28 -21.93
N LEU A 61 0.03 -2.48 -21.77
CA LEU A 61 0.72 -2.29 -20.49
C LEU A 61 0.59 -0.85 -19.97
N ALA A 62 0.69 0.13 -20.86
CA ALA A 62 0.59 1.54 -20.48
C ALA A 62 -0.79 1.86 -19.88
N GLU A 63 -1.86 1.40 -20.51
CA GLU A 63 -3.24 1.60 -20.03
C GLU A 63 -3.46 0.91 -18.68
N ALA A 64 -2.97 -0.34 -18.53
CA ALA A 64 -3.02 -1.06 -17.26
C ALA A 64 -2.32 -0.29 -16.14
N LEU A 65 -1.11 0.23 -16.40
CA LEU A 65 -0.34 1.01 -15.43
C LEU A 65 -1.05 2.34 -15.07
N THR A 66 -1.61 3.04 -16.05
CA THR A 66 -2.39 4.27 -15.81
C THR A 66 -3.59 3.99 -14.91
N ALA A 67 -4.34 2.91 -15.19
CA ALA A 67 -5.50 2.54 -14.37
C ALA A 67 -5.09 2.21 -12.92
N VAL A 68 -3.98 1.51 -12.74
CA VAL A 68 -3.46 1.14 -11.43
C VAL A 68 -2.98 2.36 -10.64
N LEU A 69 -2.26 3.28 -11.28
CA LEU A 69 -1.82 4.53 -10.63
C LEU A 69 -3.01 5.39 -10.21
N GLY A 70 -4.09 5.40 -10.98
CA GLY A 70 -5.36 6.03 -10.59
C GLY A 70 -5.99 5.38 -9.35
N CYS A 71 -5.92 4.05 -9.22
CA CYS A 71 -6.41 3.33 -8.04
C CYS A 71 -5.53 3.61 -6.81
N VAL A 72 -4.19 3.56 -6.95
CA VAL A 72 -3.26 3.85 -5.85
C VAL A 72 -3.43 5.30 -5.35
N GLY A 73 -3.64 6.26 -6.24
CA GLY A 73 -3.94 7.64 -5.87
C GLY A 73 -5.25 7.80 -5.09
N ALA A 74 -6.27 7.00 -5.41
CA ALA A 74 -7.54 6.97 -4.67
C ALA A 74 -7.41 6.30 -3.30
N HIS A 75 -6.58 5.26 -3.18
CA HIS A 75 -6.31 4.54 -1.93
C HIS A 75 -5.31 5.27 -1.01
N GLY A 76 -4.49 6.19 -1.54
CA GLY A 76 -3.53 7.01 -0.80
C GLY A 76 -4.13 8.20 -0.04
N GLY A 77 -5.46 8.36 -0.05
CA GLY A 77 -6.18 9.43 0.66
C GLY A 77 -6.37 9.23 2.17
N VAL A 78 -5.79 8.19 2.78
CA VAL A 78 -5.83 7.97 4.24
C VAL A 78 -4.46 7.54 4.75
N THR A 79 -3.61 8.52 5.07
CA THR A 79 -3.24 8.80 6.47
C THR A 79 -2.76 10.24 6.59
N ASP A 80 -3.45 10.93 7.49
CA ASP A 80 -3.11 12.20 8.10
C ASP A 80 -1.72 12.11 8.73
N GLY A 81 -0.71 12.51 7.96
CA GLY A 81 0.63 12.76 8.47
C GLY A 81 0.63 14.09 9.21
N ALA A 82 0.03 14.13 10.40
CA ALA A 82 0.30 15.17 11.38
C ALA A 82 1.75 14.99 11.88
N VAL A 83 2.71 15.40 11.06
CA VAL A 83 4.06 15.75 11.48
C VAL A 83 4.05 17.23 11.82
N ASP A 84 3.66 17.57 13.05
CA ASP A 84 4.08 18.83 13.63
C ASP A 84 5.28 18.56 14.53
N SER A 85 6.47 18.81 13.97
CA SER A 85 7.73 18.81 14.70
C SER A 85 8.28 20.23 14.76
N GLY A 86 8.21 20.80 15.96
CA GLY A 86 8.99 21.97 16.39
C GLY A 86 8.13 23.17 16.80
N ALA A 87 8.40 23.94 17.85
CA ALA A 87 9.46 23.95 18.85
C ALA A 87 9.09 25.05 19.90
N GLY A 88 9.56 24.91 21.15
CA GLY A 88 9.54 25.95 22.20
C GLY A 88 8.23 26.01 23.01
N ASP A 89 8.19 26.22 24.33
CA ASP A 89 9.16 26.78 25.27
C ASP A 89 8.84 26.34 26.71
N GLY A 90 9.83 26.45 27.58
CA GLY A 90 9.87 25.80 28.88
C GLY A 90 8.76 26.14 29.88
N ARG A 91 8.55 25.20 30.81
CA ARG A 91 8.44 25.44 32.25
C ARG A 91 8.45 24.12 33.01
N THR A 92 9.50 23.94 33.79
CA THR A 92 9.57 23.02 34.92
C THR A 92 8.39 23.28 35.86
N VAL A 93 7.59 22.26 36.15
CA VAL A 93 6.70 22.28 37.32
C VAL A 93 6.88 20.96 38.05
N GLU A 94 7.72 20.99 39.08
CA GLU A 94 7.65 20.05 40.19
C GLU A 94 6.23 20.05 40.76
N ARG A 95 5.68 18.86 41.02
CA ARG A 95 4.92 18.54 42.24
C ARG A 95 4.52 17.07 42.26
N SER A 96 5.26 16.28 43.03
CA SER A 96 4.69 15.14 43.76
C SER A 96 3.68 15.67 44.79
N PRO A 97 2.65 14.88 45.12
CA PRO A 97 2.55 14.53 46.53
C PRO A 97 2.27 13.04 46.76
N ALA A 98 2.81 12.59 47.89
CA ALA A 98 2.59 11.29 48.50
C ALA A 98 1.17 11.13 49.07
N GLY A 99 0.78 9.87 49.30
CA GLY A 99 -0.40 9.45 50.08
C GLY A 99 -0.96 8.15 49.51
N HIS A 100 -0.43 6.97 49.86
CA HIS A 100 -0.71 6.20 51.07
C HIS A 100 -2.21 5.84 51.24
N GLY A 101 -2.54 4.57 50.98
CA GLY A 101 -3.88 4.01 51.12
C GLY A 101 -3.84 2.50 50.90
N ASP A 102 -3.62 1.77 51.98
CA ASP A 102 -3.44 0.33 52.10
C ASP A 102 -4.80 -0.44 52.09
N ARG A 103 -4.74 -1.74 51.71
CA ARG A 103 -5.69 -2.87 51.95
C ARG A 103 -7.00 -3.02 51.14
N PRO A 104 -7.65 -4.21 51.20
CA PRO A 104 -7.14 -5.58 51.01
C PRO A 104 -8.03 -6.37 50.01
N GLY A 105 -7.53 -7.51 49.49
CA GLY A 105 -8.34 -8.42 48.68
C GLY A 105 -9.36 -9.22 49.49
N PRO A 106 -10.47 -9.68 48.89
CA PRO A 106 -11.25 -10.78 49.42
C PRO A 106 -10.88 -12.08 48.70
N GLY A 107 -10.43 -13.07 49.48
CA GLY A 107 -10.33 -14.44 49.01
C GLY A 107 -11.71 -15.07 48.81
N ARG A 108 -11.79 -15.95 47.82
CA ARG A 108 -12.36 -17.30 47.90
C ARG A 108 -11.91 -18.08 46.68
#